data_AF-A0AAD8W9Y2-F1
#
_entry.id   AF-A0AAD8W9Y2-F1
#
_cell.length_a   1.000
_cell.length_b   1.000
_cell.length_c   1.000
_cell.angle_alpha   90.00
_cell.angle_beta   90.00
_cell.angle_gamma   90.00
#
_symmetry.space_group_name_H-M   'P 1'
#
loop_
_entity.id
_entity.type
_entity.pdbx_description
1 polymer ?
#
loop_
_entity_poly.entity_id
_entity_poly.type
_entity_poly.pdbx_seq_one_letter_code
_entity_poly.pdbx_strand_id
1 'polypeptide(L)'
;MFQPFEELKGELSLVPQAGGQSLARQKFVDESEAALNEQINVEYNASYAYHSLYAYFDRDNVALKGFAKFFKQSSEEEREHAEKLMEYQNRRGGRVRLQSIVTPVTEFDHSEKGDALYAMELALALEKLVNEKLHNLHTVATRCNDPQLTDFVESQFLQEQVEAVKKISEYVTQLRRIGKGHGVWHFDRMLLGA
;
A
#
# COMPACT_ATOMS: atom_id res chain seq x y z
N MET A 1 -10.44 -35.80 24.64
CA MET A 1 -11.28 -35.13 25.66
C MET A 1 -10.55 -33.85 26.02
N PHE A 2 -11.21 -32.68 25.92
CA PHE A 2 -10.63 -31.37 26.21
C PHE A 2 -10.89 -31.01 27.68
N GLN A 3 -9.86 -30.58 28.43
CA GLN A 3 -9.97 -30.26 29.87
C GLN A 3 -9.48 -28.82 30.14
N PRO A 4 -10.38 -27.81 30.05
CA PRO A 4 -9.99 -26.40 30.00
C PRO A 4 -9.06 -25.96 31.13
N PHE A 5 -9.37 -26.29 32.38
CA PHE A 5 -8.59 -25.82 33.53
C PHE A 5 -7.30 -26.61 33.77
N GLU A 6 -7.19 -27.82 33.22
CA GLU A 6 -5.92 -28.58 33.23
C GLU A 6 -4.98 -28.05 32.15
N GLU A 7 -5.52 -27.72 30.97
CA GLU A 7 -4.74 -27.16 29.85
C GLU A 7 -4.30 -25.71 30.10
N LEU A 8 -5.04 -24.96 30.91
CA LEU A 8 -4.66 -23.61 31.36
C LEU A 8 -3.53 -23.60 32.42
N LYS A 9 -3.22 -24.75 33.03
CA LYS A 9 -2.11 -24.84 34.01
C LYS A 9 -0.79 -24.58 33.27
N GLY A 10 -0.19 -23.42 33.52
CA GLY A 10 1.04 -22.96 32.86
C GLY A 10 0.81 -21.78 31.91
N GLU A 11 -0.37 -21.68 31.28
CA GLU A 11 -0.75 -20.55 30.41
C GLU A 11 -1.03 -19.29 31.23
N LEU A 12 -1.62 -19.41 32.43
CA LEU A 12 -1.86 -18.28 33.33
C LEU A 12 -0.56 -17.57 33.76
N SER A 13 0.55 -18.30 33.87
CA SER A 13 1.87 -17.71 34.14
C SER A 13 2.51 -17.04 32.92
N LEU A 14 2.03 -17.30 31.71
CA LEU A 14 2.49 -16.65 30.48
C LEU A 14 1.85 -15.27 30.30
N VAL A 15 0.78 -14.94 31.04
CA VAL A 15 0.18 -13.60 31.03
C VAL A 15 1.20 -12.60 31.57
N PRO A 16 1.65 -11.62 30.75
CA PRO A 16 2.67 -10.67 31.17
C PRO A 16 2.28 -9.90 32.43
N GLN A 17 3.16 -9.91 33.44
CA GLN A 17 2.97 -9.18 34.70
C GLN A 17 3.70 -7.83 34.71
N ALA A 18 4.75 -7.70 33.88
CA ALA A 18 5.56 -6.50 33.80
C ALA A 18 4.92 -5.44 32.89
N GLY A 19 5.01 -4.17 33.28
CA GLY A 19 4.58 -3.05 32.46
C GLY A 19 5.35 -2.98 31.14
N GLY A 20 4.65 -2.69 30.04
CA GLY A 20 5.25 -2.52 28.72
C GLY A 20 5.37 -3.79 27.86
N GLN A 21 4.82 -4.93 28.28
CA GLN A 21 4.63 -6.09 27.41
C GLN A 21 3.20 -6.12 26.86
N SER A 22 3.04 -6.63 25.63
CA SER A 22 1.71 -6.79 25.04
C SER A 22 1.02 -8.02 25.62
N LEU A 23 -0.20 -7.85 26.11
CA LEU A 23 -1.04 -8.93 26.62
C LEU A 23 -1.68 -9.77 25.50
N ALA A 24 -1.80 -9.21 24.29
CA ALA A 24 -2.47 -9.84 23.16
C ALA A 24 -1.53 -10.64 22.25
N ARG A 25 -0.21 -10.46 22.39
CA ARG A 25 0.77 -11.04 21.47
C ARG A 25 0.84 -12.55 21.63
N GLN A 26 0.39 -13.28 20.61
CA GLN A 26 0.37 -14.74 20.59
C GLN A 26 0.81 -15.25 19.22
N LYS A 27 1.79 -16.17 19.20
CA LYS A 27 2.37 -16.77 17.99
C LYS A 27 2.69 -15.75 16.88
N PHE A 28 3.16 -14.57 17.30
CA PHE A 28 3.49 -13.46 16.42
C PHE A 28 4.95 -13.09 16.63
N VAL A 29 5.82 -13.72 15.83
CA VAL A 29 7.28 -13.63 15.97
C VAL A 29 7.81 -12.28 15.48
N ASP A 30 9.00 -11.90 15.93
CA ASP A 30 9.62 -10.60 15.61
C ASP A 30 9.82 -10.41 14.10
N GLU A 31 10.03 -11.49 13.35
CA GLU A 31 10.18 -11.44 11.90
C GLU A 31 8.88 -11.00 11.19
N SER A 32 7.72 -11.51 11.63
CA SER A 32 6.40 -11.05 11.13
C SER A 32 6.12 -9.60 11.51
N GLU A 33 6.46 -9.22 12.75
CA GLU A 33 6.35 -7.82 13.24
C GLU A 33 7.21 -6.86 12.41
N ALA A 34 8.45 -7.25 12.11
CA ALA A 34 9.37 -6.46 11.30
C ALA A 34 8.88 -6.33 9.85
N ALA A 35 8.42 -7.43 9.24
CA ALA A 35 7.91 -7.42 7.88
C ALA A 35 6.66 -6.53 7.72
N LEU A 36 5.75 -6.54 8.70
CA LEU A 36 4.61 -5.61 8.70
C LEU A 36 5.07 -4.15 8.80
N ASN A 37 6.08 -3.84 9.63
CA ASN A 37 6.61 -2.49 9.71
C ASN A 37 7.30 -2.05 8.41
N GLU A 38 7.95 -2.97 7.68
CA GLU A 38 8.47 -2.68 6.34
C GLU A 38 7.33 -2.34 5.38
N GLN A 39 6.26 -3.16 5.35
CA GLN A 39 5.13 -2.92 4.45
C GLN A 39 4.40 -1.61 4.78
N ILE A 40 4.21 -1.27 6.07
CA ILE A 40 3.67 0.04 6.48
C ILE A 40 4.48 1.19 5.84
N ASN A 41 5.81 1.07 5.83
CA ASN A 41 6.66 2.08 5.23
C ASN A 41 6.56 2.09 3.69
N VAL A 42 6.37 0.92 3.05
CA VAL A 42 6.12 0.82 1.60
C VAL A 42 4.87 1.63 1.23
N GLU A 43 3.74 1.40 1.92
CA GLU A 43 2.49 2.10 1.60
C GLU A 43 2.58 3.61 1.89
N TYR A 44 3.26 4.02 2.98
CA TYR A 44 3.52 5.43 3.23
C TYR A 44 4.38 6.10 2.14
N ASN A 45 5.39 5.41 1.62
CA ASN A 45 6.20 5.94 0.52
C ASN A 45 5.40 5.99 -0.80
N ALA A 46 4.54 5.00 -1.06
CA ALA A 46 3.63 5.01 -2.21
C ALA A 46 2.64 6.18 -2.12
N SER A 47 2.01 6.38 -0.96
CA SER A 47 1.15 7.53 -0.66
C SER A 47 1.86 8.85 -0.96
N TYR A 48 3.11 9.01 -0.52
CA TYR A 48 3.87 10.25 -0.71
C TYR A 48 4.31 10.45 -2.17
N ALA A 49 4.63 9.38 -2.90
CA ALA A 49 4.89 9.43 -4.33
C ALA A 49 3.66 9.88 -5.12
N TYR A 50 2.48 9.34 -4.80
CA TYR A 50 1.21 9.78 -5.39
C TYR A 50 0.88 11.23 -5.05
N HIS A 51 1.18 11.67 -3.83
CA HIS A 51 1.01 13.08 -3.46
C HIS A 51 1.88 14.01 -4.31
N SER A 52 3.11 13.58 -4.64
CA SER A 52 3.99 14.34 -5.52
C SER A 52 3.45 14.43 -6.95
N LEU A 53 2.92 13.33 -7.48
CA LEU A 53 2.22 13.31 -8.78
C LEU A 53 1.02 14.26 -8.78
N TYR A 54 0.19 14.22 -7.74
CA TYR A 54 -0.90 15.18 -7.55
C TYR A 54 -0.39 16.63 -7.62
N ALA A 55 0.64 16.97 -6.84
CA ALA A 55 1.18 18.32 -6.78
C ALA A 55 1.71 18.81 -8.13
N TYR A 56 2.24 17.91 -8.97
CA TYR A 56 2.65 18.23 -10.34
C TYR A 56 1.46 18.50 -11.26
N PHE A 57 0.46 17.60 -11.30
CA PHE A 57 -0.68 17.74 -12.23
C PHE A 57 -1.65 18.87 -11.84
N ASP A 58 -1.63 19.32 -10.59
CA ASP A 58 -2.46 20.43 -10.13
C ASP A 58 -1.93 21.82 -10.53
N ARG A 59 -0.66 21.91 -10.97
CA ARG A 59 -0.05 23.16 -11.45
C ARG A 59 -0.85 23.78 -12.59
N ASP A 60 -0.93 25.12 -12.63
CA ASP A 60 -1.72 25.85 -13.63
C ASP A 60 -1.19 25.68 -15.06
N ASN A 61 0.11 25.43 -15.22
CA ASN A 61 0.77 25.21 -16.50
C ASN A 61 0.74 23.74 -16.97
N VAL A 62 0.24 22.81 -16.15
CA VAL A 62 -0.03 21.41 -16.52
C VAL A 62 -1.54 21.20 -16.73
N ALA A 63 -2.35 21.65 -15.77
CA ALA A 63 -3.81 21.78 -15.86
C ALA A 63 -4.58 20.49 -16.23
N LEU A 64 -4.10 19.31 -15.82
CA LEU A 64 -4.81 18.03 -15.97
C LEU A 64 -5.50 17.65 -14.66
N LYS A 65 -6.71 18.20 -14.47
CA LYS A 65 -7.43 18.16 -13.19
C LYS A 65 -7.98 16.78 -12.83
N GLY A 66 -8.30 15.95 -13.83
CA GLY A 66 -8.66 14.55 -13.63
C GLY A 66 -7.48 13.73 -13.10
N PHE A 67 -6.28 13.92 -13.67
CA PHE A 67 -5.06 13.29 -13.15
C PHE A 67 -4.72 13.77 -11.74
N ALA A 68 -4.80 15.08 -11.49
CA ALA A 68 -4.57 15.64 -10.15
C ALA A 68 -5.54 15.02 -9.12
N LYS A 69 -6.84 14.96 -9.43
CA LYS A 69 -7.86 14.32 -8.58
C LYS A 69 -7.53 12.85 -8.33
N PHE A 70 -7.24 12.09 -9.39
CA PHE A 70 -6.93 10.66 -9.29
C PHE A 70 -5.72 10.42 -8.38
N PHE A 71 -4.60 11.10 -8.60
CA PHE A 71 -3.41 10.88 -7.78
C PHE A 71 -3.56 11.36 -6.34
N LYS A 72 -4.40 12.38 -6.10
CA LYS A 72 -4.76 12.77 -4.74
C LYS A 72 -5.54 11.66 -4.03
N GLN A 73 -6.53 11.07 -4.70
CA GLN A 73 -7.30 9.95 -4.15
C GLN A 73 -6.42 8.72 -3.93
N SER A 74 -5.54 8.37 -4.87
CA SER A 74 -4.58 7.27 -4.69
C SER A 74 -3.62 7.53 -3.52
N SER A 75 -3.17 8.77 -3.32
CA SER A 75 -2.35 9.12 -2.15
C SER A 75 -3.10 8.89 -0.83
N GLU A 76 -4.39 9.24 -0.78
CA GLU A 76 -5.24 9.01 0.38
C GLU A 76 -5.48 7.52 0.61
N GLU A 77 -5.79 6.75 -0.44
CA GLU A 77 -6.00 5.29 -0.40
C GLU A 77 -4.75 4.54 0.10
N GLU A 78 -3.56 4.86 -0.40
CA GLU A 78 -2.32 4.24 0.09
C GLU A 78 -2.00 4.58 1.55
N ARG A 79 -2.42 5.76 2.02
CA ARG A 79 -2.30 6.09 3.45
C ARG A 79 -3.24 5.23 4.28
N GLU A 80 -4.47 5.00 3.81
CA GLU A 80 -5.41 4.08 4.45
C GLU A 80 -4.88 2.64 4.48
N HIS A 81 -4.18 2.18 3.44
CA HIS A 81 -3.47 0.90 3.45
C HIS A 81 -2.41 0.82 4.55
N ALA A 82 -1.58 1.86 4.70
CA ALA A 82 -0.60 1.95 5.78
C ALA A 82 -1.26 1.91 7.16
N GLU A 83 -2.35 2.66 7.36
CA GLU A 83 -3.11 2.70 8.60
C GLU A 83 -3.76 1.34 8.92
N LYS A 84 -4.32 0.64 7.92
CA LYS A 84 -4.88 -0.72 8.05
C LYS A 84 -3.83 -1.71 8.57
N LEU A 85 -2.60 -1.63 8.06
CA LEU A 85 -1.46 -2.45 8.53
C LEU A 85 -1.03 -2.07 9.96
N MET A 86 -1.02 -0.78 10.31
CA MET A 86 -0.69 -0.30 11.66
C MET A 86 -1.70 -0.80 12.70
N GLU A 87 -2.99 -0.74 12.38
CA GLU A 87 -4.05 -1.28 13.23
C GLU A 87 -3.90 -2.79 13.41
N TYR A 88 -3.60 -3.51 12.33
CA TYR A 88 -3.37 -4.94 12.39
C TYR A 88 -2.14 -5.32 13.23
N GLN A 89 -1.02 -4.59 13.07
CA GLN A 89 0.19 -4.74 13.89
C GLN A 89 -0.15 -4.63 15.39
N ASN A 90 -0.91 -3.60 15.78
CA ASN A 90 -1.34 -3.41 17.16
C ASN A 90 -2.31 -4.51 17.62
N ARG A 91 -3.21 -4.98 16.75
CA ARG A 91 -4.15 -6.08 17.03
C ARG A 91 -3.43 -7.39 17.34
N ARG A 92 -2.31 -7.67 16.68
CA ARG A 92 -1.43 -8.83 16.95
C ARG A 92 -0.51 -8.64 18.14
N GLY A 93 -0.59 -7.50 18.81
CA GLY A 93 0.26 -7.16 19.94
C GLY A 93 1.69 -6.80 19.56
N GLY A 94 1.95 -6.51 18.28
CA GLY A 94 3.18 -5.91 17.80
C GLY A 94 3.24 -4.42 18.11
N ARG A 95 4.35 -3.80 17.71
CA ARG A 95 4.66 -2.39 17.90
C ARG A 95 4.94 -1.78 16.53
N VAL A 96 4.13 -0.79 16.17
CA VAL A 96 4.38 0.04 15.00
C VAL A 96 5.68 0.81 15.18
N ARG A 97 6.55 0.75 14.16
CA ARG A 97 7.79 1.52 14.07
C ARG A 97 7.82 2.25 12.73
N LEU A 98 7.27 3.47 12.72
CA LEU A 98 7.31 4.32 11.52
C LEU A 98 8.76 4.65 11.16
N GLN A 99 9.07 4.56 9.87
CA GLN A 99 10.39 4.81 9.31
C GLN A 99 10.39 6.10 8.50
N SER A 100 11.58 6.50 8.03
CA SER A 100 11.73 7.68 7.18
C SER A 100 11.08 7.46 5.82
N ILE A 101 10.34 8.48 5.36
CA ILE A 101 9.82 8.56 3.99
C ILE A 101 10.86 9.29 3.13
N VAL A 102 11.20 8.73 1.98
CA VAL A 102 12.19 9.31 1.06
C VAL A 102 11.52 10.44 0.27
N THR A 103 12.27 11.52 0.01
CA THR A 103 11.80 12.63 -0.82
C THR A 103 11.48 12.13 -2.24
N PRO A 104 10.24 12.31 -2.73
CA PRO A 104 9.84 11.85 -4.04
C PRO A 104 10.37 12.78 -5.14
N VAL A 105 10.39 12.29 -6.37
CA VAL A 105 10.59 13.11 -7.57
C VAL A 105 9.42 14.09 -7.70
N THR A 106 9.68 15.32 -8.14
CA THR A 106 8.67 16.40 -8.24
C THR A 106 8.34 16.84 -9.67
N GLU A 107 9.15 16.44 -10.65
CA GLU A 107 8.95 16.75 -12.06
C GLU A 107 8.65 15.48 -12.84
N PHE A 108 7.59 15.54 -13.64
CA PHE A 108 7.09 14.40 -14.42
C PHE A 108 6.88 14.75 -15.89
N ASP A 109 7.52 15.82 -16.36
CA ASP A 109 7.54 16.13 -17.79
C ASP A 109 8.37 15.07 -18.54
N HIS A 110 7.89 14.68 -19.72
CA HIS A 110 8.58 13.68 -20.53
C HIS A 110 8.41 13.98 -22.01
N SER A 111 9.52 14.28 -22.69
CA SER A 111 9.54 14.70 -24.10
C SER A 111 8.87 13.68 -25.04
N GLU A 112 9.23 12.40 -24.93
CA GLU A 112 8.72 11.36 -25.82
C GLU A 112 7.31 10.86 -25.47
N LYS A 113 7.00 10.64 -24.20
CA LYS A 113 5.73 10.05 -23.76
C LYS A 113 4.64 11.09 -23.50
N GLY A 114 5.02 12.30 -23.13
CA GLY A 114 4.12 13.24 -22.46
C GLY A 114 4.00 12.89 -20.97
N ASP A 115 3.69 13.90 -20.17
CA ASP A 115 3.55 13.80 -18.72
C ASP A 115 2.49 12.78 -18.28
N ALA A 116 1.29 12.83 -18.88
CA ALA A 116 0.17 11.96 -18.51
C ALA A 116 0.48 10.45 -18.68
N LEU A 117 1.03 10.07 -19.84
CA LEU A 117 1.39 8.67 -20.10
C LEU A 117 2.58 8.25 -19.22
N TYR A 118 3.58 9.11 -19.07
CA TYR A 118 4.73 8.82 -18.23
C TYR A 118 4.32 8.58 -16.77
N ALA A 119 3.48 9.46 -16.21
CA ALA A 119 2.97 9.33 -14.86
C ALA A 119 2.15 8.05 -14.64
N MET A 120 1.29 7.64 -15.59
CA MET A 120 0.54 6.38 -15.46
C MET A 120 1.43 5.14 -15.59
N GLU A 121 2.49 5.21 -16.38
CA GLU A 121 3.48 4.12 -16.43
C GLU A 121 4.29 4.03 -15.13
N LEU A 122 4.62 5.17 -14.50
CA LEU A 122 5.22 5.21 -13.17
C LEU A 122 4.27 4.64 -12.11
N ALA A 123 3.00 5.05 -12.12
CA ALA A 123 1.97 4.51 -11.22
C ALA A 123 1.85 3.00 -11.38
N LEU A 124 1.78 2.49 -12.62
CA LEU A 124 1.73 1.06 -12.89
C LEU A 124 2.97 0.31 -12.36
N ALA A 125 4.15 0.90 -12.51
CA ALA A 125 5.38 0.31 -12.00
C ALA A 125 5.40 0.30 -10.46
N LEU A 126 4.90 1.36 -9.83
CA LEU A 126 4.74 1.47 -8.38
C LEU A 126 3.78 0.40 -7.85
N GLU A 127 2.59 0.25 -8.43
CA GLU A 127 1.63 -0.78 -8.02
C GLU A 127 2.18 -2.20 -8.15
N LYS A 128 2.96 -2.48 -9.20
CA LYS A 128 3.61 -3.79 -9.35
C LYS A 128 4.69 -4.02 -8.30
N LEU A 129 5.41 -2.97 -7.92
CA LEU A 129 6.42 -3.04 -6.86
C LEU A 129 5.75 -3.25 -5.49
N VAL A 130 4.67 -2.52 -5.19
CA VAL A 130 3.86 -2.73 -3.97
C VAL A 130 3.34 -4.16 -3.92
N ASN A 131 2.83 -4.70 -5.03
CA ASN A 131 2.39 -6.09 -5.12
C ASN A 131 3.52 -7.09 -4.83
N GLU A 132 4.72 -6.87 -5.38
CA GLU A 132 5.90 -7.71 -5.07
C GLU A 132 6.24 -7.65 -3.58
N LYS A 133 6.15 -6.47 -2.95
CA LYS A 133 6.37 -6.29 -1.51
C LYS A 133 5.30 -7.00 -0.66
N LEU A 134 4.03 -6.97 -1.07
CA LEU A 134 2.97 -7.75 -0.43
C LEU A 134 3.20 -9.26 -0.54
N HIS A 135 3.66 -9.76 -1.69
CA HIS A 135 4.05 -11.17 -1.84
C HIS A 135 5.23 -11.55 -0.95
N ASN A 136 6.19 -10.65 -0.75
CA ASN A 136 7.29 -10.86 0.19
C ASN A 136 6.77 -10.93 1.64
N LEU A 137 5.90 -10.01 2.06
CA LEU A 137 5.26 -10.07 3.38
C LEU A 137 4.49 -11.38 3.59
N HIS A 138 3.70 -11.80 2.59
CA HIS A 138 2.98 -13.07 2.60
C HIS A 138 3.93 -14.27 2.73
N THR A 139 5.07 -14.25 2.02
CA THR A 139 6.09 -15.30 2.10
C THR A 139 6.70 -15.36 3.50
N VAL A 140 6.97 -14.22 4.14
CA VAL A 140 7.44 -14.17 5.53
C VAL A 140 6.39 -14.76 6.47
N ALA A 141 5.12 -14.36 6.33
CA ALA A 141 4.03 -14.88 7.16
C ALA A 141 3.90 -16.42 7.06
N THR A 142 3.97 -16.93 5.84
CA THR A 142 3.92 -18.36 5.54
C THR A 142 5.12 -19.09 6.13
N ARG A 143 6.34 -18.58 5.93
CA ARG A 143 7.58 -19.13 6.52
C ARG A 143 7.52 -19.18 8.04
N CYS A 144 6.95 -18.15 8.67
CA CYS A 144 6.80 -18.06 10.12
C CYS A 144 5.66 -18.93 10.67
N ASN A 145 4.93 -19.67 9.81
CA ASN A 145 3.73 -20.42 10.17
C ASN A 145 2.67 -19.53 10.86
N ASP A 146 2.45 -18.33 10.34
CA ASP A 146 1.42 -17.39 10.82
C ASP A 146 0.22 -17.37 9.85
N PRO A 147 -0.70 -18.34 9.95
CA PRO A 147 -1.80 -18.48 8.99
C PRO A 147 -2.74 -17.27 9.01
N GLN A 148 -2.87 -16.57 10.14
CA GLN A 148 -3.78 -15.44 10.23
C GLN A 148 -3.18 -14.15 9.65
N LEU A 149 -1.85 -13.99 9.68
CA LEU A 149 -1.18 -12.96 8.88
C LEU A 149 -1.23 -13.27 7.39
N THR A 150 -1.04 -14.53 7.00
CA THR A 150 -1.18 -14.96 5.60
C THR A 150 -2.58 -14.61 5.06
N ASP A 151 -3.64 -15.03 5.76
CA ASP A 151 -5.04 -14.75 5.39
C ASP A 151 -5.37 -13.24 5.39
N PHE A 152 -4.84 -12.47 6.34
CA PHE A 152 -5.02 -11.02 6.36
C PHE A 152 -4.42 -10.35 5.12
N VAL A 153 -3.20 -10.71 4.72
CA VAL A 153 -2.55 -10.15 3.52
C VAL A 153 -3.31 -10.55 2.24
N GLU A 154 -3.76 -11.80 2.15
CA GLU A 154 -4.55 -12.28 1.02
C GLU A 154 -5.87 -11.53 0.88
N SER A 155 -6.65 -11.49 1.96
CA SER A 155 -8.02 -10.97 1.96
C SER A 155 -8.12 -9.45 1.91
N GLN A 156 -7.13 -8.73 2.46
CA GLN A 156 -7.19 -7.27 2.59
C GLN A 156 -6.32 -6.52 1.58
N PHE A 157 -5.39 -7.17 0.88
CA PHE A 157 -4.43 -6.48 0.02
C PHE A 157 -4.21 -7.17 -1.32
N LEU A 158 -3.88 -8.47 -1.36
CA LEU A 158 -3.50 -9.11 -2.64
C LEU A 158 -4.64 -9.10 -3.68
N GLN A 159 -5.91 -9.22 -3.25
CA GLN A 159 -7.04 -9.10 -4.16
C GLN A 159 -7.23 -7.67 -4.69
N GLU A 160 -7.14 -6.67 -3.80
CA GLU A 160 -7.25 -5.25 -4.15
C GLU A 160 -6.13 -4.84 -5.13
N GLN A 161 -4.91 -5.33 -4.89
CA GLN A 161 -3.73 -5.02 -5.69
C GLN A 161 -3.84 -5.51 -7.14
N VAL A 162 -4.43 -6.69 -7.36
CA VAL A 162 -4.66 -7.21 -8.72
C VAL A 162 -5.60 -6.30 -9.52
N GLU A 163 -6.65 -5.80 -8.88
CA GLU A 163 -7.60 -4.87 -9.51
C GLU A 163 -6.96 -3.51 -9.77
N ALA A 164 -6.16 -2.99 -8.85
CA ALA A 164 -5.42 -1.74 -9.02
C ALA A 164 -4.45 -1.81 -10.22
N VAL A 165 -3.64 -2.89 -10.31
CA VAL A 165 -2.72 -3.12 -11.43
C VAL A 165 -3.47 -3.21 -12.76
N LYS A 166 -4.62 -3.89 -12.79
CA LYS A 166 -5.45 -3.99 -14.00
C LYS A 166 -6.01 -2.63 -14.42
N LYS A 167 -6.61 -1.89 -13.48
CA LYS A 167 -7.18 -0.56 -13.71
C LYS A 167 -6.15 0.41 -14.31
N ILE A 168 -4.95 0.49 -13.72
CA ILE A 168 -3.91 1.39 -14.22
C ILE A 168 -3.33 0.89 -15.56
N SER A 169 -3.25 -0.43 -15.77
CA SER A 169 -2.85 -0.99 -17.08
C SER A 169 -3.81 -0.59 -18.21
N GLU A 170 -5.11 -0.54 -17.92
CA GLU A 170 -6.12 -0.07 -18.87
C GLU A 170 -5.94 1.42 -19.18
N TYR A 171 -5.62 2.26 -18.18
CA TYR A 171 -5.30 3.68 -18.39
C TYR A 171 -4.06 3.89 -19.25
N VAL A 172 -2.97 3.17 -18.98
CA VAL A 172 -1.76 3.19 -19.82
C VAL A 172 -2.10 2.82 -21.26
N THR A 173 -2.89 1.76 -21.46
CA THR A 173 -3.29 1.30 -22.80
C THR A 173 -4.14 2.35 -23.53
N GLN A 174 -5.07 3.00 -22.84
CA GLN A 174 -5.91 4.06 -23.40
C GLN A 174 -5.08 5.29 -23.78
N LEU A 175 -4.18 5.74 -22.92
CA LEU A 175 -3.29 6.88 -23.18
C LEU A 175 -2.38 6.63 -24.39
N ARG A 176 -1.83 5.42 -24.53
CA ARG A 176 -1.08 5.02 -25.72
C ARG A 176 -1.93 5.05 -26.99
N ARG A 177 -3.22 4.69 -26.90
CA ARG A 177 -4.14 4.65 -28.04
C ARG A 177 -4.54 6.04 -28.51
N ILE A 178 -4.85 6.95 -27.59
CA ILE A 178 -5.36 8.29 -27.92
C ILE A 178 -4.26 9.30 -28.22
N GLY A 179 -3.03 9.05 -27.76
CA GLY A 179 -1.89 9.93 -27.97
C GLY A 179 -1.98 11.27 -27.22
N LYS A 180 -0.97 12.12 -27.44
CA LYS A 180 -0.79 13.42 -26.76
C LYS A 180 -1.84 14.47 -27.19
N GLY A 181 -1.83 15.62 -26.51
CA GLY A 181 -2.64 16.77 -26.87
C GLY A 181 -4.12 16.54 -26.58
N HIS A 182 -4.98 16.65 -27.61
CA HIS A 182 -6.43 16.51 -27.44
C HIS A 182 -6.85 15.13 -26.87
N GLY A 183 -6.11 14.06 -27.20
CA GLY A 183 -6.36 12.73 -26.63
C GLY A 183 -6.21 12.71 -25.11
N VAL A 184 -5.03 13.07 -24.60
CA VAL A 184 -4.76 13.22 -23.16
C VAL A 184 -5.77 14.14 -22.48
N TRP A 185 -6.09 15.30 -23.06
CA TRP A 185 -7.09 16.21 -22.50
C TRP A 185 -8.48 15.57 -22.37
N HIS A 186 -8.93 14.82 -23.38
CA HIS A 186 -10.22 14.11 -23.31
C HIS A 186 -10.18 13.04 -22.22
N PHE A 187 -9.10 12.27 -22.14
CA PHE A 187 -8.94 11.26 -21.10
C PHE A 187 -8.92 11.87 -19.69
N ASP A 188 -8.28 13.02 -19.50
CA ASP A 188 -8.34 13.78 -18.25
C ASP A 188 -9.78 14.14 -17.86
N ARG A 189 -10.62 14.56 -18.82
CA ARG A 189 -12.04 14.82 -18.57
C ARG A 189 -12.82 13.57 -18.14
N MET A 190 -12.52 12.42 -18.75
CA MET A 190 -13.10 11.14 -18.34
C MET A 190 -12.67 10.80 -16.90
N LEU A 191 -11.38 10.94 -16.59
CA LEU A 191 -10.84 10.63 -15.26
C LEU A 191 -11.39 11.57 -14.18
N LEU A 192 -11.65 12.83 -14.51
CA LEU A 192 -12.24 13.80 -13.59
C LEU A 192 -13.67 13.42 -13.15
N GLY A 193 -14.44 12.78 -14.05
CA GLY A 193 -15.81 12.34 -13.83
C GLY A 193 -15.95 10.97 -13.16
N ALA A 194 -14.86 10.21 -13.07
CA ALA A 194 -14.78 8.96 -12.29
C ALA A 194 -14.62 9.27 -10.79
#